data_AF-A0A0Q8XRK6-F1
#
_entry.id   AF-A0A0Q8XRK6-F1
#
_cell.length_a   1.000
_cell.length_b   1.000
_cell.length_c   1.000
_cell.angle_alpha   90.00
_cell.angle_beta   90.00
_cell.angle_gamma   90.00
#
_symmetry.space_group_name_H-M   'P 1'
#
loop_
_entity.id
_entity.type
_entity.pdbx_description
1 polymer ?
#
loop_
_entity_poly.entity_id
_entity_poly.type
_entity_poly.pdbx_seq_one_letter_code
_entity_poly.pdbx_strand_id
1 'polypeptide(L)'
;MALASSTSVTLRQGADTPLTYTAQPASSLAAGGLVWEREALDPVSTVIASTISARTLAGRLEGVASALLARFKTDGGNFSQSAMLARSAEQLDGLTGTTQASSPAQANDAYTLRITTASGVKVAVTLDNRAEGLAVQIEVTEGELTETERNAIAGLSKAFQDTVDGLSAVPPRMAFAGLAKFSTGVLSSVSLQTTTSANGVISQTVDFVADSKQRSLSIKSAAGVVKVDIDISKPLVYGNAQQRAAAVSVYLQQFDSAQSRGRGDKDLMALFKDAFTELHQSYDPGAAPSSQVPRRVAAGYTYRSLLSGMADFSASVSQTMQISNPYKTSEIDQFTYQVSQSSSVSGRPLFDLAVKQEQRASLSASYHTALTPKMQLDLTKDKDTQNYRYFQINDQTSSQTDLRYEEGALASATLTNTRKLSMRMQAYVKGELIEDNTTPVSDTKTRNLMSLVHAADLEPREEDLLQRRDPAQADALLLSKHLLLARSVARERQV
;
A
#
# COMPACT_ATOMS: atom_id res chain seq x y z
N MET A 1 -21.62 -55.19 -22.60
CA MET A 1 -21.25 -54.58 -23.90
C MET A 1 -22.43 -53.74 -24.35
N ALA A 2 -22.33 -52.41 -24.26
CA ALA A 2 -23.29 -51.48 -24.83
C ALA A 2 -22.50 -50.49 -25.70
N LEU A 3 -22.85 -50.40 -26.98
CA LEU A 3 -22.18 -49.60 -28.00
C LEU A 3 -22.53 -48.13 -27.82
N ALA A 4 -21.52 -47.25 -27.80
CA ALA A 4 -21.71 -45.80 -27.81
C ALA A 4 -22.27 -45.37 -29.17
N SER A 5 -23.33 -44.55 -29.16
CA SER A 5 -23.93 -43.99 -30.37
C SER A 5 -23.20 -42.72 -30.79
N SER A 6 -22.62 -42.70 -31.98
CA SER A 6 -22.06 -41.50 -32.61
C SER A 6 -23.08 -40.85 -33.54
N THR A 7 -23.31 -39.54 -33.41
CA THR A 7 -24.15 -38.77 -34.34
C THR A 7 -23.25 -38.09 -35.38
N SER A 8 -23.33 -38.51 -36.64
CA SER A 8 -22.68 -37.83 -37.77
C SER A 8 -23.67 -36.88 -38.44
N VAL A 9 -23.34 -35.58 -38.50
CA VAL A 9 -24.09 -34.60 -39.28
C VAL A 9 -23.34 -34.33 -40.57
N THR A 10 -23.84 -34.86 -41.69
CA THR A 10 -23.39 -34.48 -43.04
C THR A 10 -24.24 -33.33 -43.56
N LEU A 11 -23.67 -32.12 -43.56
CA LEU A 11 -24.17 -31.00 -44.36
C LEU A 11 -23.64 -31.15 -45.79
N ARG A 12 -24.55 -31.22 -46.76
CA ARG A 12 -24.23 -31.47 -48.16
C ARG A 12 -23.79 -30.16 -48.85
N GLN A 13 -22.53 -30.13 -49.27
CA GLN A 13 -21.87 -29.35 -50.34
C GLN A 13 -20.69 -28.48 -49.87
N GLY A 14 -19.47 -28.92 -50.23
CA GLY A 14 -18.20 -28.20 -50.05
C GLY A 14 -17.18 -29.08 -49.32
N ALA A 15 -16.06 -29.39 -49.96
CA ALA A 15 -15.04 -30.29 -49.43
C ALA A 15 -14.32 -29.68 -48.23
N ASP A 16 -14.59 -30.20 -47.03
CA ASP A 16 -13.70 -30.12 -45.87
C ASP A 16 -13.94 -31.35 -44.98
N THR A 17 -12.85 -31.89 -44.44
CA THR A 17 -12.82 -33.06 -43.55
C THR A 17 -13.87 -32.97 -42.44
N PRO A 18 -14.67 -34.04 -42.18
CA PRO A 18 -15.67 -34.01 -41.13
C PRO A 18 -15.00 -33.84 -39.75
N LEU A 19 -15.26 -32.69 -39.10
CA LEU A 19 -15.00 -32.51 -37.67
C LEU A 19 -15.84 -33.53 -36.90
N THR A 20 -15.18 -34.61 -36.50
CA THR A 20 -15.80 -35.63 -35.66
C THR A 20 -15.83 -35.09 -34.24
N TYR A 21 -16.98 -34.52 -33.85
CA TYR A 21 -17.29 -34.30 -32.44
C TYR A 21 -17.55 -35.65 -31.79
N THR A 22 -16.52 -36.27 -31.22
CA THR A 22 -16.73 -37.27 -30.19
C THR A 22 -17.37 -36.56 -29.00
N ALA A 23 -18.65 -36.80 -28.76
CA ALA A 23 -19.24 -36.58 -27.46
C ALA A 23 -18.42 -37.42 -26.46
N GLN A 24 -17.54 -36.73 -25.72
CA GLN A 24 -16.69 -37.37 -24.74
C GLN A 24 -17.62 -38.02 -23.71
N PRO A 25 -17.48 -39.33 -23.45
CA PRO A 25 -18.33 -39.99 -22.47
C PRO A 25 -18.14 -39.26 -21.13
N ALA A 26 -19.26 -38.96 -20.47
CA ALA A 26 -19.32 -38.52 -19.08
C ALA A 26 -18.66 -39.60 -18.21
N SER A 27 -17.33 -39.55 -18.13
CA SER A 27 -16.50 -40.54 -17.46
C SER A 27 -15.23 -39.86 -16.95
N SER A 28 -15.43 -38.80 -16.18
CA SER A 28 -14.78 -38.60 -14.89
C SER A 28 -15.62 -37.61 -14.10
N LEU A 29 -16.73 -38.10 -13.53
CA LEU A 29 -17.14 -37.58 -12.22
C LEU A 29 -16.00 -37.93 -11.26
N ALA A 30 -14.94 -37.11 -11.28
CA ALA A 30 -13.95 -37.13 -10.23
C ALA A 30 -14.74 -36.94 -8.93
N ALA A 31 -14.55 -37.85 -7.98
CA ALA A 31 -15.14 -37.76 -6.66
C ALA A 31 -14.82 -36.37 -6.09
N GLY A 32 -15.77 -35.44 -6.13
CA GLY A 32 -15.53 -34.03 -5.77
C GLY A 32 -16.41 -32.97 -6.43
N GLY A 33 -17.17 -33.28 -7.49
CA GLY A 33 -18.15 -32.32 -8.05
C GLY A 33 -17.53 -31.05 -8.65
N LEU A 34 -16.35 -31.16 -9.29
CA LEU A 34 -15.64 -30.05 -9.95
C LEU A 34 -15.59 -30.27 -11.46
N VAL A 35 -15.80 -29.21 -12.24
CA VAL A 35 -15.66 -29.18 -13.70
C VAL A 35 -14.43 -28.36 -14.06
N TRP A 36 -13.50 -28.95 -14.81
CA TRP A 36 -12.24 -28.33 -15.21
C TRP A 36 -12.24 -27.94 -16.70
N GLU A 37 -11.52 -26.88 -17.06
CA GLU A 37 -11.28 -26.48 -18.46
C GLU A 37 -10.47 -27.53 -19.22
N ARG A 38 -9.40 -28.03 -18.61
CA ARG A 38 -8.53 -29.08 -19.16
C ARG A 38 -8.16 -30.10 -18.09
N GLU A 39 -7.53 -31.20 -18.50
CA GLU A 39 -7.07 -32.25 -17.60
C GLU A 39 -6.16 -31.69 -16.47
N ALA A 40 -6.54 -31.97 -15.23
CA ALA A 40 -6.03 -31.33 -14.02
C ALA A 40 -4.85 -32.09 -13.38
N LEU A 41 -3.77 -32.31 -14.12
CA LEU A 41 -2.59 -33.08 -13.68
C LEU A 41 -1.43 -32.22 -13.16
N ASP A 42 -1.58 -30.89 -13.13
CA ASP A 42 -0.53 -29.97 -12.74
C ASP A 42 -0.64 -29.51 -11.26
N PRO A 43 0.46 -28.99 -10.68
CA PRO A 43 0.47 -28.53 -9.29
C PRO A 43 -0.53 -27.40 -9.00
N VAL A 44 -0.79 -26.49 -9.95
CA VAL A 44 -1.74 -25.39 -9.76
C VAL A 44 -3.16 -25.95 -9.65
N SER A 45 -3.54 -26.86 -10.54
CA SER A 45 -4.83 -27.56 -10.48
C SER A 45 -5.00 -28.31 -9.15
N THR A 46 -3.94 -28.93 -8.62
CA THR A 46 -3.99 -29.64 -7.33
C THR A 46 -4.31 -28.69 -6.18
N VAL A 47 -3.70 -27.50 -6.16
CA VAL A 47 -3.98 -26.46 -5.13
C VAL A 47 -5.40 -25.92 -5.29
N ILE A 48 -5.84 -25.62 -6.51
CA ILE A 48 -7.21 -25.14 -6.75
C ILE A 48 -8.23 -26.19 -6.27
N ALA A 49 -8.00 -27.48 -6.55
CA ALA A 49 -8.89 -28.56 -6.11
C ALA A 49 -9.05 -28.62 -4.58
N SER A 50 -7.98 -28.37 -3.83
CA SER A 50 -8.01 -28.42 -2.37
C SER A 50 -8.63 -27.18 -1.72
N THR A 51 -8.60 -26.02 -2.40
CA THR A 51 -9.03 -24.74 -1.80
C THR A 51 -10.37 -24.22 -2.29
N ILE A 52 -10.78 -24.55 -3.52
CA ILE A 52 -11.95 -23.95 -4.17
C ILE A 52 -13.28 -24.09 -3.40
N SER A 53 -13.39 -25.11 -2.56
CA SER A 53 -14.57 -25.37 -1.70
C SER A 53 -14.53 -24.66 -0.34
N ALA A 54 -13.45 -23.93 -0.04
CA ALA A 54 -13.33 -23.18 1.21
C ALA A 54 -14.40 -22.08 1.33
N ARG A 55 -14.83 -21.83 2.56
CA ARG A 55 -15.93 -20.90 2.86
C ARG A 55 -15.52 -19.43 2.86
N THR A 56 -14.24 -19.15 3.10
CA THR A 56 -13.70 -17.80 3.16
C THR A 56 -12.93 -17.49 1.89
N LEU A 57 -12.89 -16.21 1.50
CA LEU A 57 -12.11 -15.78 0.33
C LEU A 57 -10.64 -16.16 0.48
N ALA A 58 -10.03 -15.87 1.62
CA ALA A 58 -8.65 -16.26 1.92
C ALA A 58 -8.41 -17.77 1.78
N GLY A 59 -9.32 -18.60 2.29
CA GLY A 59 -9.20 -20.06 2.17
C GLY A 59 -9.34 -20.55 0.73
N ARG A 60 -10.14 -19.89 -0.13
CA ARG A 60 -10.26 -20.26 -1.55
C ARG A 60 -9.00 -19.92 -2.35
N LEU A 61 -8.30 -18.87 -1.96
CA LEU A 61 -7.10 -18.38 -2.65
C LEU A 61 -5.79 -18.91 -2.05
N GLU A 62 -5.87 -19.68 -0.97
CA GLU A 62 -4.72 -20.17 -0.22
C GLU A 62 -3.75 -20.95 -1.14
N GLY A 63 -2.51 -20.49 -1.22
CA GLY A 63 -1.45 -21.12 -2.03
C GLY A 63 -1.61 -21.00 -3.56
N VAL A 64 -2.76 -20.57 -4.09
CA VAL A 64 -3.02 -20.51 -5.55
C VAL A 64 -2.07 -19.52 -6.23
N ALA A 65 -1.93 -18.32 -5.68
CA ALA A 65 -1.07 -17.28 -6.23
C ALA A 65 0.42 -17.67 -6.17
N SER A 66 0.83 -18.33 -5.08
CA SER A 66 2.18 -18.90 -4.94
C SER A 66 2.45 -19.98 -6.01
N ALA A 67 1.50 -20.91 -6.20
CA ALA A 67 1.63 -22.01 -7.15
C ALA A 67 1.79 -21.51 -8.60
N LEU A 68 1.08 -20.45 -8.98
CA LEU A 68 1.20 -19.82 -10.30
C LEU A 68 2.62 -19.34 -10.58
N LEU A 69 3.22 -18.58 -9.66
CA LEU A 69 4.59 -18.08 -9.85
C LEU A 69 5.65 -19.18 -9.66
N ALA A 70 5.39 -20.18 -8.81
CA ALA A 70 6.31 -21.30 -8.62
C ALA A 70 6.50 -22.14 -9.90
N ARG A 71 5.53 -22.13 -10.82
CA ARG A 71 5.60 -22.81 -12.12
C ARG A 71 6.82 -22.39 -12.95
N PHE A 72 7.25 -21.12 -12.84
CA PHE A 72 8.43 -20.60 -13.56
C PHE A 72 9.74 -21.34 -13.22
N LYS A 73 9.81 -22.07 -12.10
CA LYS A 73 10.95 -22.94 -11.80
C LYS A 73 11.15 -24.07 -12.82
N THR A 74 10.07 -24.53 -13.43
CA THR A 74 10.07 -25.68 -14.35
C THR A 74 9.60 -25.34 -15.76
N ASP A 75 8.68 -24.37 -15.90
CA ASP A 75 8.12 -23.95 -17.19
C ASP A 75 7.89 -22.43 -17.19
N GLY A 76 8.46 -21.74 -18.19
CA GLY A 76 8.32 -20.29 -18.38
C GLY A 76 7.29 -19.88 -19.43
N GLY A 77 6.46 -20.80 -19.93
CA GLY A 77 5.47 -20.53 -20.96
C GLY A 77 4.09 -20.14 -20.42
N ASN A 78 3.16 -19.90 -21.35
CA ASN A 78 1.77 -19.56 -21.06
C ASN A 78 1.05 -20.67 -20.27
N PHE A 79 0.04 -20.28 -19.50
CA PHE A 79 -0.81 -21.19 -18.75
C PHE A 79 -2.23 -20.65 -18.68
N SER A 80 -3.23 -21.53 -18.65
CA SER A 80 -4.60 -21.17 -18.29
C SER A 80 -5.22 -22.38 -17.62
N GLN A 81 -6.04 -22.15 -16.61
CA GLN A 81 -6.84 -23.20 -16.01
C GLN A 81 -8.04 -22.57 -15.33
N SER A 82 -9.18 -23.25 -15.39
CA SER A 82 -10.34 -22.87 -14.60
C SER A 82 -11.05 -24.09 -14.03
N ALA A 83 -11.63 -23.90 -12.85
CA ALA A 83 -12.39 -24.88 -12.12
C ALA A 83 -13.72 -24.28 -11.66
N MET A 84 -14.81 -25.00 -11.90
CA MET A 84 -16.15 -24.62 -11.47
C MET A 84 -16.73 -25.69 -10.56
N LEU A 85 -17.43 -25.26 -9.51
CA LEU A 85 -18.22 -26.15 -8.68
C LEU A 85 -19.45 -26.61 -9.46
N ALA A 86 -19.62 -27.91 -9.62
CA ALA A 86 -20.82 -28.48 -10.23
C ALA A 86 -22.02 -28.16 -9.36
N ARG A 87 -23.03 -27.49 -9.93
CA ARG A 87 -24.28 -27.21 -9.20
C ARG A 87 -25.05 -28.53 -9.06
N SER A 88 -25.33 -28.92 -7.82
CA SER A 88 -26.21 -30.07 -7.53
C SER A 88 -27.63 -29.79 -8.01
N ALA A 89 -28.20 -30.68 -8.82
CA ALA A 89 -29.58 -30.60 -9.33
C ALA A 89 -30.66 -30.71 -8.23
N GLU A 90 -30.28 -30.99 -6.99
CA GLU A 90 -31.17 -31.17 -5.83
C GLU A 90 -31.69 -29.85 -5.21
N GLN A 91 -31.29 -28.69 -5.73
CA GLN A 91 -31.78 -27.38 -5.26
C GLN A 91 -33.05 -26.88 -5.97
N LEU A 92 -33.67 -27.69 -6.83
CA LEU A 92 -34.88 -27.35 -7.57
C LEU A 92 -36.17 -28.02 -7.06
N ASP A 93 -36.12 -28.79 -5.98
CA ASP A 93 -37.31 -29.41 -5.40
C ASP A 93 -37.41 -29.14 -3.88
N GLY A 94 -38.12 -28.06 -3.52
CA GLY A 94 -38.20 -27.62 -2.13
C GLY A 94 -39.06 -26.37 -1.93
N LEU A 95 -40.30 -26.39 -2.42
CA LEU A 95 -41.34 -25.44 -2.02
C LEU A 95 -41.78 -25.70 -0.56
N THR A 96 -40.99 -25.29 0.43
CA THR A 96 -41.48 -24.99 1.80
C THR A 96 -40.58 -23.93 2.45
N GLY A 97 -41.22 -22.92 3.06
CA GLY A 97 -40.59 -21.67 3.45
C GLY A 97 -39.67 -21.68 4.67
N THR A 98 -39.07 -20.51 4.87
CA THR A 98 -38.32 -20.04 6.04
C THR A 98 -36.87 -20.53 6.18
N THR A 99 -35.98 -19.82 5.48
CA THR A 99 -34.68 -19.26 5.89
C THR A 99 -33.69 -19.29 4.71
N GLN A 100 -33.98 -18.48 3.68
CA GLN A 100 -32.87 -17.93 2.90
C GLN A 100 -32.16 -16.92 3.82
N ALA A 101 -31.25 -17.43 4.66
CA ALA A 101 -30.08 -16.65 5.01
C ALA A 101 -29.42 -16.33 3.68
N SER A 102 -29.61 -15.10 3.22
CA SER A 102 -29.00 -14.57 2.02
C SER A 102 -27.51 -14.88 2.13
N SER A 103 -27.00 -15.82 1.35
CA SER A 103 -25.56 -15.87 1.12
C SER A 103 -25.19 -14.45 0.72
N PRO A 104 -24.27 -13.76 1.43
CA PRO A 104 -23.86 -12.44 1.00
C PRO A 104 -23.42 -12.58 -0.45
N ALA A 105 -23.98 -11.75 -1.34
CA ALA A 105 -23.63 -11.77 -2.75
C ALA A 105 -22.10 -11.83 -2.86
N GLN A 106 -21.57 -12.98 -3.29
CA GLN A 106 -20.13 -13.19 -3.27
C GLN A 106 -19.52 -12.19 -4.25
N ALA A 107 -18.64 -11.34 -3.73
CA ALA A 107 -17.90 -10.41 -4.56
C ALA A 107 -17.04 -11.21 -5.55
N ASN A 108 -16.91 -10.70 -6.77
CA ASN A 108 -15.91 -11.19 -7.71
C ASN A 108 -14.62 -10.41 -7.46
N ASP A 109 -13.54 -11.14 -7.23
CA ASP A 109 -12.21 -10.58 -6.98
C ASP A 109 -11.30 -10.99 -8.13
N ALA A 110 -10.62 -10.01 -8.73
CA ALA A 110 -9.63 -10.24 -9.76
C ALA A 110 -8.29 -9.66 -9.32
N TYR A 111 -7.23 -10.44 -9.47
CA TYR A 111 -5.85 -10.04 -9.20
C TYR A 111 -5.05 -10.18 -10.49
N THR A 112 -4.37 -9.12 -10.91
CA THR A 112 -3.53 -9.10 -12.11
C THR A 112 -2.14 -8.60 -11.75
N LEU A 113 -1.18 -9.53 -11.66
CA LEU A 113 0.24 -9.22 -11.47
C LEU A 113 0.90 -9.08 -12.84
N ARG A 114 1.62 -7.98 -13.07
CA ARG A 114 2.39 -7.74 -14.28
C ARG A 114 3.86 -7.55 -13.92
N ILE A 115 4.73 -8.25 -14.63
CA ILE A 115 6.18 -8.21 -14.42
C ILE A 115 6.83 -7.90 -15.77
N THR A 116 7.72 -6.91 -15.79
CA THR A 116 8.58 -6.63 -16.94
C THR A 116 10.00 -7.00 -16.57
N THR A 117 10.68 -7.81 -17.38
CA THR A 117 12.08 -8.17 -17.14
C THR A 117 13.02 -7.05 -17.59
N ALA A 118 14.30 -7.16 -17.26
CA ALA A 118 15.33 -6.25 -17.74
C ALA A 118 15.62 -6.45 -19.26
N SER A 119 15.35 -7.63 -19.80
CA SER A 119 15.44 -7.91 -21.25
C SER A 119 14.24 -7.41 -22.06
N GLY A 120 13.14 -7.03 -21.40
CA GLY A 120 11.93 -6.50 -22.03
C GLY A 120 10.77 -7.49 -22.14
N VAL A 121 10.94 -8.75 -21.69
CA VAL A 121 9.87 -9.75 -21.66
C VAL A 121 8.79 -9.33 -20.66
N LYS A 122 7.52 -9.52 -21.04
CA LYS A 122 6.35 -9.16 -20.22
C LYS A 122 5.60 -10.41 -19.79
N VAL A 123 5.37 -10.52 -18.49
CA VAL A 123 4.60 -11.59 -17.86
C VAL A 123 3.38 -11.00 -17.19
N ALA A 124 2.19 -11.48 -17.55
CA ALA A 124 0.94 -11.16 -16.89
C ALA A 124 0.38 -12.43 -16.22
N VAL A 125 0.05 -12.35 -14.94
CA VAL A 125 -0.57 -13.43 -14.17
C VAL A 125 -1.91 -12.93 -13.66
N THR A 126 -2.99 -13.61 -14.03
CA THR A 126 -4.34 -13.31 -13.57
C THR A 126 -4.88 -14.41 -12.67
N LEU A 127 -5.62 -13.99 -11.65
CA LEU A 127 -6.34 -14.85 -10.72
C LEU A 127 -7.73 -14.24 -10.52
N ASP A 128 -8.74 -14.93 -11.04
CA ASP A 128 -10.14 -14.52 -10.98
C ASP A 128 -10.91 -15.46 -10.04
N ASN A 129 -11.43 -14.88 -8.97
CA ASN A 129 -12.32 -15.53 -8.03
C ASN A 129 -13.76 -15.11 -8.31
N ARG A 130 -14.63 -16.10 -8.54
CA ARG A 130 -16.06 -15.88 -8.74
C ARG A 130 -16.86 -16.81 -7.82
N ALA A 131 -18.14 -16.49 -7.64
CA ALA A 131 -19.04 -17.32 -6.83
C ALA A 131 -19.04 -18.81 -7.27
N GLU A 132 -18.93 -19.05 -8.57
CA GLU A 132 -19.09 -20.40 -9.15
C GLU A 132 -17.77 -21.13 -9.37
N GLY A 133 -16.63 -20.47 -9.20
CA GLY A 133 -15.36 -21.06 -9.56
C GLY A 133 -14.16 -20.13 -9.43
N LEU A 134 -13.01 -20.64 -9.86
CA LEU A 134 -11.74 -19.94 -9.89
C LEU A 134 -11.09 -20.14 -11.26
N ALA A 135 -10.52 -19.07 -11.81
CA ALA A 135 -9.78 -19.10 -13.06
C ALA A 135 -8.42 -18.44 -12.88
N VAL A 136 -7.41 -18.97 -13.56
CA VAL A 136 -6.04 -18.49 -13.51
C VAL A 136 -5.43 -18.47 -14.91
N GLN A 137 -4.56 -17.49 -15.16
CA GLN A 137 -3.86 -17.37 -16.43
C GLN A 137 -2.44 -16.85 -16.22
N ILE A 138 -1.53 -17.31 -17.08
CA ILE A 138 -0.18 -16.76 -17.26
C ILE A 138 0.01 -16.49 -18.74
N GLU A 139 0.36 -15.25 -19.08
CA GLU A 139 0.75 -14.85 -20.42
C GLU A 139 2.18 -14.32 -20.39
N VAL A 140 3.03 -14.88 -21.24
CA VAL A 140 4.42 -14.46 -21.47
C VAL A 140 4.51 -13.97 -22.91
N THR A 141 4.95 -12.72 -23.06
CA THR A 141 4.97 -12.00 -24.33
C THR A 141 6.26 -11.23 -24.49
N GLU A 142 6.56 -10.80 -25.72
CA GLU A 142 7.74 -9.99 -26.05
C GLU A 142 9.09 -10.71 -25.84
N GLY A 143 9.09 -12.05 -25.86
CA GLY A 143 10.29 -12.88 -25.89
C GLY A 143 10.19 -14.14 -25.04
N GLU A 144 11.33 -14.81 -24.85
CA GLU A 144 11.47 -15.98 -23.97
C GLU A 144 12.21 -15.59 -22.69
N LEU A 145 11.80 -16.16 -21.56
CA LEU A 145 12.42 -15.90 -20.27
C LEU A 145 13.72 -16.70 -20.10
N THR A 146 14.79 -16.00 -19.76
CA THR A 146 16.04 -16.63 -19.31
C THR A 146 15.85 -17.36 -17.98
N GLU A 147 16.75 -18.29 -17.65
CA GLU A 147 16.70 -19.01 -16.38
C GLU A 147 16.75 -18.06 -15.16
N THR A 148 17.60 -17.03 -15.24
CA THR A 148 17.71 -15.99 -14.20
C THR A 148 16.39 -15.24 -14.00
N GLU A 149 15.72 -14.85 -15.08
CA GLU A 149 14.44 -14.16 -15.02
C GLU A 149 13.33 -15.06 -14.48
N ARG A 150 13.26 -16.31 -14.94
CA ARG A 150 12.32 -17.31 -14.41
C ARG A 150 12.49 -17.52 -12.91
N ASN A 151 13.73 -17.67 -12.45
CA ASN A 151 14.03 -17.81 -11.03
C ASN A 151 13.67 -16.57 -10.21
N ALA A 152 13.88 -15.36 -10.76
CA ALA A 152 13.48 -14.12 -10.13
C ALA A 152 11.94 -14.00 -10.01
N ILE A 153 11.20 -14.34 -11.07
CA ILE A 153 9.73 -14.36 -11.06
C ILE A 153 9.22 -15.39 -10.05
N ALA A 154 9.78 -16.61 -10.06
CA ALA A 154 9.42 -17.64 -9.08
C ALA A 154 9.75 -17.24 -7.64
N GLY A 155 10.77 -16.41 -7.43
CA GLY A 155 11.14 -15.84 -6.13
C GLY A 155 10.08 -14.91 -5.54
N LEU A 156 9.17 -14.37 -6.36
CA LEU A 156 8.06 -13.51 -5.91
C LEU A 156 6.83 -14.31 -5.43
N SER A 157 6.82 -15.64 -5.55
CA SER A 157 5.66 -16.49 -5.25
C SER A 157 5.07 -16.27 -3.86
N LYS A 158 5.92 -16.28 -2.82
CA LYS A 158 5.50 -16.04 -1.45
C LYS A 158 4.94 -14.62 -1.29
N ALA A 159 5.60 -13.62 -1.85
CA ALA A 159 5.15 -12.24 -1.73
C ALA A 159 3.79 -12.02 -2.42
N PHE A 160 3.58 -12.62 -3.60
CA PHE A 160 2.29 -12.55 -4.29
C PHE A 160 1.19 -13.22 -3.49
N GLN A 161 1.46 -14.38 -2.88
CA GLN A 161 0.52 -15.04 -1.98
C GLN A 161 0.23 -14.20 -0.74
N ASP A 162 1.26 -13.71 -0.04
CA ASP A 162 1.10 -12.88 1.16
C ASP A 162 0.25 -11.63 0.84
N THR A 163 0.40 -11.05 -0.36
CA THR A 163 -0.46 -9.96 -0.84
C THR A 163 -1.92 -10.39 -1.03
N VAL A 164 -2.17 -11.52 -1.72
CA VAL A 164 -3.52 -12.03 -1.95
C VAL A 164 -4.20 -12.40 -0.63
N ASP A 165 -3.49 -13.04 0.29
CA ASP A 165 -3.96 -13.40 1.62
C ASP A 165 -4.28 -12.14 2.45
N GLY A 166 -3.41 -11.12 2.38
CA GLY A 166 -3.64 -9.84 3.05
C GLY A 166 -4.89 -9.12 2.57
N LEU A 167 -5.09 -9.04 1.25
CA LEU A 167 -6.25 -8.37 0.66
C LEU A 167 -7.56 -9.15 0.88
N SER A 168 -7.49 -10.48 0.98
CA SER A 168 -8.64 -11.34 1.24
C SER A 168 -8.97 -11.56 2.73
N ALA A 169 -8.12 -11.05 3.63
CA ALA A 169 -8.35 -11.09 5.06
C ALA A 169 -9.49 -10.14 5.49
N VAL A 170 -10.06 -10.40 6.67
CA VAL A 170 -11.08 -9.55 7.30
C VAL A 170 -10.59 -9.15 8.70
N PRO A 171 -10.26 -7.87 8.97
CA PRO A 171 -10.18 -6.77 8.00
C PRO A 171 -9.01 -6.94 7.00
N PRO A 172 -9.08 -6.31 5.80
CA PRO A 172 -8.00 -6.37 4.83
C PRO A 172 -6.69 -5.79 5.38
N ARG A 173 -5.57 -6.36 4.95
CA ARG A 173 -4.21 -5.92 5.31
C ARG A 173 -3.37 -5.73 4.06
N MET A 174 -2.50 -4.72 4.09
CA MET A 174 -1.56 -4.46 3.01
C MET A 174 -0.30 -5.30 3.20
N ALA A 175 0.09 -6.06 2.18
CA ALA A 175 1.25 -6.95 2.22
C ALA A 175 2.03 -6.94 0.88
N PHE A 176 2.34 -5.75 0.37
CA PHE A 176 3.00 -5.54 -0.93
C PHE A 176 4.52 -5.43 -0.86
N ALA A 177 5.11 -5.23 0.32
CA ALA A 177 6.54 -4.93 0.46
C ALA A 177 7.41 -6.03 -0.14
N GLY A 178 6.97 -7.29 -0.06
CA GLY A 178 7.64 -8.43 -0.69
C GLY A 178 7.69 -8.34 -2.22
N LEU A 179 6.65 -7.83 -2.87
CA LEU A 179 6.57 -7.70 -4.34
C LEU A 179 7.55 -6.66 -4.89
N ALA A 180 8.05 -5.79 -4.02
CA ALA A 180 9.04 -4.76 -4.35
C ALA A 180 10.49 -5.19 -4.12
N LYS A 181 10.72 -6.37 -3.55
CA LYS A 181 12.06 -6.93 -3.24
C LYS A 181 12.58 -7.76 -4.42
N PHE A 182 12.88 -7.09 -5.51
CA PHE A 182 13.50 -7.69 -6.68
C PHE A 182 14.75 -6.91 -7.10
N SER A 183 15.66 -7.59 -7.81
CA SER A 183 16.80 -6.93 -8.44
C SER A 183 16.37 -6.26 -9.74
N THR A 184 16.57 -4.96 -9.85
CA THR A 184 16.22 -4.18 -11.05
C THR A 184 17.07 -4.55 -12.26
N GLY A 185 18.21 -5.23 -12.05
CA GLY A 185 19.02 -5.80 -13.11
C GLY A 185 18.44 -7.06 -13.75
N VAL A 186 17.38 -7.63 -13.16
CA VAL A 186 16.69 -8.82 -13.67
C VAL A 186 15.23 -8.50 -14.00
N LEU A 187 14.52 -7.80 -13.11
CA LEU A 187 13.14 -7.36 -13.32
C LEU A 187 13.10 -5.83 -13.34
N SER A 188 12.66 -5.22 -14.43
CA SER A 188 12.60 -3.76 -14.54
C SER A 188 11.41 -3.15 -13.80
N SER A 189 10.28 -3.86 -13.73
CA SER A 189 9.12 -3.46 -12.94
C SER A 189 8.23 -4.64 -12.52
N VAL A 190 7.52 -4.45 -11.41
CA VAL A 190 6.45 -5.32 -10.92
C VAL A 190 5.26 -4.43 -10.57
N SER A 191 4.07 -4.76 -11.08
CA SER A 191 2.83 -4.09 -10.70
C SER A 191 1.72 -5.09 -10.41
N LEU A 192 0.83 -4.73 -9.50
CA LEU A 192 -0.34 -5.53 -9.15
C LEU A 192 -1.58 -4.64 -9.22
N GLN A 193 -2.60 -5.15 -9.90
CA GLN A 193 -3.92 -4.55 -9.91
C GLN A 193 -4.92 -5.53 -9.31
N THR A 194 -5.71 -5.07 -8.35
CA THR A 194 -6.79 -5.84 -7.75
C THR A 194 -8.10 -5.09 -7.89
N THR A 195 -9.15 -5.80 -8.28
CA THR A 195 -10.52 -5.28 -8.30
C THR A 195 -11.43 -6.21 -7.53
N THR A 196 -12.17 -5.65 -6.58
CA THR A 196 -13.28 -6.34 -5.91
C THR A 196 -14.57 -5.70 -6.40
N SER A 197 -15.52 -6.54 -6.80
CA SER A 197 -16.82 -6.09 -7.28
C SER A 197 -17.95 -6.85 -6.60
N ALA A 198 -18.99 -6.15 -6.18
CA ALA A 198 -20.20 -6.75 -5.63
C ALA A 198 -21.37 -6.44 -6.56
N ASN A 199 -22.13 -7.46 -6.97
CA ASN A 199 -23.27 -7.32 -7.89
C ASN A 199 -22.93 -6.61 -9.22
N GLY A 200 -21.74 -6.85 -9.76
CA GLY A 200 -21.28 -6.22 -11.01
C GLY A 200 -20.81 -4.76 -10.86
N VAL A 201 -20.83 -4.20 -9.65
CA VAL A 201 -20.30 -2.86 -9.34
C VAL A 201 -18.95 -3.00 -8.64
N ILE A 202 -17.92 -2.34 -9.18
CA ILE A 202 -16.59 -2.31 -8.56
C ILE A 202 -16.71 -1.55 -7.23
N SER A 203 -16.45 -2.23 -6.12
CA SER A 203 -16.49 -1.68 -4.77
C SER A 203 -15.11 -1.21 -4.29
N GLN A 204 -14.05 -1.81 -4.81
CA GLN A 204 -12.67 -1.45 -4.48
C GLN A 204 -11.71 -1.72 -5.64
N THR A 205 -10.73 -0.85 -5.81
CA THR A 205 -9.58 -1.05 -6.70
C THR A 205 -8.29 -0.76 -5.94
N VAL A 206 -7.29 -1.61 -6.12
CA VAL A 206 -5.94 -1.43 -5.58
C VAL A 206 -4.95 -1.54 -6.71
N ASP A 207 -4.11 -0.52 -6.88
CA ASP A 207 -3.05 -0.46 -7.89
C ASP A 207 -1.71 -0.28 -7.18
N PHE A 208 -0.80 -1.23 -7.32
CA PHE A 208 0.57 -1.20 -6.79
C PHE A 208 1.57 -1.21 -7.95
N VAL A 209 2.63 -0.42 -7.83
CA VAL A 209 3.74 -0.37 -8.81
C VAL A 209 5.08 -0.28 -8.08
N ALA A 210 6.06 -1.05 -8.54
CA ALA A 210 7.45 -0.99 -8.10
C ALA A 210 8.40 -1.07 -9.31
N ASP A 211 9.37 -0.16 -9.38
CA ASP A 211 10.41 -0.14 -10.42
C ASP A 211 11.78 0.31 -9.83
N SER A 212 12.74 0.73 -10.65
CA SER A 212 14.06 1.18 -10.14
C SER A 212 14.06 2.52 -9.42
N LYS A 213 12.99 3.32 -9.54
CA LYS A 213 12.92 4.71 -9.07
C LYS A 213 11.78 4.94 -8.09
N GLN A 214 10.71 4.17 -8.14
CA GLN A 214 9.52 4.43 -7.34
C GLN A 214 8.85 3.19 -6.78
N ARG A 215 8.07 3.42 -5.73
CA ARG A 215 7.09 2.51 -5.15
C ARG A 215 5.78 3.29 -5.02
N SER A 216 4.69 2.81 -5.61
CA SER A 216 3.40 3.51 -5.61
C SER A 216 2.28 2.55 -5.23
N LEU A 217 1.30 3.07 -4.48
CA LEU A 217 0.07 2.38 -4.13
C LEU A 217 -1.09 3.37 -4.21
N SER A 218 -2.15 2.99 -4.92
CA SER A 218 -3.41 3.72 -5.00
C SER A 218 -4.56 2.78 -4.65
N ILE A 219 -5.40 3.18 -3.71
CA ILE A 219 -6.60 2.44 -3.33
C ILE A 219 -7.81 3.34 -3.52
N LYS A 220 -8.83 2.84 -4.19
CA LYS A 220 -10.11 3.52 -4.40
C LYS A 220 -11.22 2.63 -3.87
N SER A 221 -12.12 3.20 -3.09
CA SER A 221 -13.30 2.52 -2.55
C SER A 221 -14.47 3.48 -2.47
N ALA A 222 -15.64 2.99 -2.05
CA ALA A 222 -16.79 3.86 -1.75
C ALA A 222 -16.50 4.90 -0.66
N ALA A 223 -15.63 4.57 0.32
CA ALA A 223 -15.27 5.47 1.42
C ALA A 223 -14.34 6.60 0.98
N GLY A 224 -13.52 6.38 -0.05
CA GLY A 224 -12.58 7.39 -0.53
C GLY A 224 -11.38 6.83 -1.29
N VAL A 225 -10.35 7.66 -1.41
CA VAL A 225 -9.12 7.40 -2.15
C VAL A 225 -7.92 7.55 -1.23
N VAL A 226 -7.03 6.55 -1.26
CA VAL A 226 -5.71 6.57 -0.64
C VAL A 226 -4.67 6.50 -1.74
N LYS A 227 -3.63 7.33 -1.65
CA LYS A 227 -2.46 7.29 -2.54
C LYS A 227 -1.19 7.46 -1.75
N VAL A 228 -0.17 6.69 -2.08
CA VAL A 228 1.17 6.82 -1.50
C VAL A 228 2.18 6.52 -2.61
N ASP A 229 3.06 7.48 -2.85
CA ASP A 229 4.12 7.41 -3.85
C ASP A 229 5.46 7.68 -3.14
N ILE A 230 6.45 6.82 -3.35
CA ILE A 230 7.79 6.92 -2.78
C ILE A 230 8.80 6.99 -3.91
N ASP A 231 9.63 8.01 -3.91
CA ASP A 231 10.80 8.15 -4.78
C ASP A 231 12.01 7.53 -4.10
N ILE A 232 12.44 6.38 -4.63
CA ILE A 232 13.59 5.63 -4.13
C ILE A 232 14.90 5.94 -4.88
N SER A 233 14.95 6.98 -5.70
CA SER A 233 16.13 7.32 -6.52
C SER A 233 17.29 7.96 -5.73
N LYS A 234 17.08 8.32 -4.45
CA LYS A 234 18.05 9.08 -3.62
C LYS A 234 18.50 8.32 -2.37
N PRO A 235 19.21 7.18 -2.49
CA PRO A 235 19.63 6.39 -1.33
C PRO A 235 20.59 7.12 -0.37
N LEU A 236 21.20 8.23 -0.80
CA LEU A 236 22.07 9.05 0.04
C LEU A 236 21.34 9.65 1.26
N VAL A 237 20.03 9.86 1.20
CA VAL A 237 19.25 10.44 2.31
C VAL A 237 18.64 9.40 3.25
N TYR A 238 18.77 8.11 2.96
CA TYR A 238 18.13 7.06 3.76
C TYR A 238 18.84 6.88 5.09
N GLY A 239 18.05 6.86 6.16
CA GLY A 239 18.48 6.42 7.46
C GLY A 239 18.52 4.90 7.54
N ASN A 240 19.10 4.39 8.63
CA ASN A 240 19.05 2.97 8.91
C ASN A 240 17.61 2.49 9.23
N ALA A 241 17.43 1.18 9.36
CA ALA A 241 16.12 0.57 9.58
C ALA A 241 15.38 1.14 10.80
N GLN A 242 16.09 1.35 11.91
CA GLN A 242 15.54 1.89 13.15
C GLN A 242 15.14 3.36 13.03
N GLN A 243 15.93 4.16 12.31
CA GLN A 243 15.60 5.56 12.01
C GLN A 243 14.35 5.66 11.15
N ARG A 244 14.28 4.85 10.08
CA ARG A 244 13.11 4.79 9.21
C ARG A 244 11.85 4.38 9.98
N ALA A 245 11.92 3.34 10.81
CA ALA A 245 10.80 2.89 11.62
C ALA A 245 10.31 3.98 12.60
N ALA A 246 11.24 4.70 13.24
CA ALA A 246 10.89 5.81 14.12
C ALA A 246 10.24 6.98 13.35
N ALA A 247 10.74 7.30 12.16
CA ALA A 247 10.16 8.34 11.31
C ALA A 247 8.76 7.97 10.82
N VAL A 248 8.55 6.73 10.37
CA VAL A 248 7.22 6.21 10.02
C VAL A 248 6.27 6.37 11.21
N SER A 249 6.67 5.94 12.41
CA SER A 249 5.84 6.07 13.62
C SER A 249 5.43 7.52 13.93
N VAL A 250 6.32 8.49 13.74
CA VAL A 250 6.02 9.92 13.90
C VAL A 250 4.94 10.38 12.90
N TYR A 251 5.04 9.97 11.64
CA TYR A 251 4.00 10.27 10.65
C TYR A 251 2.67 9.60 10.98
N LEU A 252 2.67 8.36 11.47
CA LEU A 252 1.43 7.69 11.89
C LEU A 252 0.71 8.44 13.02
N GLN A 253 1.45 9.00 13.99
CA GLN A 253 0.88 9.85 15.04
C GLN A 253 0.32 11.18 14.49
N GLN A 254 1.00 11.76 13.49
CA GLN A 254 0.50 12.94 12.79
C GLN A 254 -0.80 12.64 12.05
N PHE A 255 -0.91 11.46 11.43
CA PHE A 255 -2.12 11.03 10.73
C PHE A 255 -3.30 10.85 11.70
N ASP A 256 -3.07 10.26 12.87
CA ASP A 256 -4.08 10.15 13.92
C ASP A 256 -4.54 11.53 14.41
N SER A 257 -3.60 12.48 14.56
CA SER A 257 -3.91 13.85 14.96
C SER A 257 -4.74 14.58 13.90
N ALA A 258 -4.40 14.41 12.61
CA ALA A 258 -5.16 14.97 11.50
C ALA A 258 -6.56 14.36 11.39
N GLN A 259 -6.67 13.03 11.51
CA GLN A 259 -7.95 12.30 11.53
C GLN A 259 -8.85 12.80 12.65
N SER A 260 -8.33 12.91 13.86
CA SER A 260 -9.10 13.39 15.02
C SER A 260 -9.57 14.82 14.83
N ARG A 261 -8.67 15.71 14.38
CA ARG A 261 -8.96 17.13 14.15
C ARG A 261 -10.00 17.35 13.04
N GLY A 262 -9.84 16.64 11.92
CA GLY A 262 -10.71 16.74 10.75
C GLY A 262 -11.93 15.82 10.75
N ARG A 263 -12.11 14.99 11.79
CA ARG A 263 -13.15 13.95 11.87
C ARG A 263 -13.18 13.01 10.66
N GLY A 264 -12.01 12.70 10.09
CA GLY A 264 -11.90 11.77 8.95
C GLY A 264 -12.34 10.36 9.31
N ASP A 265 -12.76 9.58 8.31
CA ASP A 265 -13.10 8.17 8.48
C ASP A 265 -11.92 7.35 9.06
N LYS A 266 -12.20 6.57 10.12
CA LYS A 266 -11.16 5.85 10.87
C LYS A 266 -10.62 4.65 10.11
N ASP A 267 -11.47 3.95 9.38
CA ASP A 267 -11.09 2.73 8.66
C ASP A 267 -10.27 3.11 7.41
N LEU A 268 -10.67 4.18 6.72
CA LEU A 268 -9.89 4.76 5.63
C LEU A 268 -8.54 5.30 6.13
N MET A 269 -8.48 5.91 7.31
CA MET A 269 -7.22 6.34 7.91
C MET A 269 -6.33 5.16 8.32
N ALA A 270 -6.91 4.08 8.87
CA ALA A 270 -6.16 2.86 9.16
C ALA A 270 -5.55 2.27 7.89
N LEU A 271 -6.32 2.23 6.80
CA LEU A 271 -5.85 1.80 5.48
C LEU A 271 -4.69 2.66 4.96
N PHE A 272 -4.78 3.98 5.13
CA PHE A 272 -3.72 4.92 4.78
C PHE A 272 -2.43 4.67 5.56
N LYS A 273 -2.56 4.44 6.88
CA LYS A 273 -1.45 4.12 7.78
C LYS A 273 -0.75 2.81 7.41
N ASP A 274 -1.54 1.78 7.08
CA ASP A 274 -1.02 0.48 6.65
C ASP A 274 -0.30 0.60 5.30
N ALA A 275 -0.91 1.24 4.31
CA ALA A 275 -0.31 1.53 3.01
C ALA A 275 1.03 2.28 3.12
N PHE A 276 1.06 3.33 3.95
CA PHE A 276 2.25 4.15 4.19
C PHE A 276 3.37 3.34 4.85
N THR A 277 3.02 2.53 5.85
CA THR A 277 3.97 1.67 6.56
C THR A 277 4.56 0.61 5.62
N GLU A 278 3.70 -0.07 4.86
CA GLU A 278 4.08 -1.18 3.98
C GLU A 278 5.02 -0.70 2.87
N LEU A 279 4.71 0.42 2.21
CA LEU A 279 5.58 0.95 1.16
C LEU A 279 6.93 1.43 1.72
N HIS A 280 6.99 1.97 2.94
CA HIS A 280 8.28 2.31 3.55
C HIS A 280 9.11 1.10 4.00
N GLN A 281 8.53 -0.10 4.03
CA GLN A 281 9.26 -1.37 4.23
C GLN A 281 9.72 -2.02 2.91
N SER A 282 9.30 -1.47 1.77
CA SER A 282 9.50 -2.07 0.43
C SER A 282 10.86 -1.78 -0.23
N TYR A 283 11.71 -0.98 0.41
CA TYR A 283 13.06 -0.65 -0.08
C TYR A 283 14.11 -0.88 1.00
N ASP A 284 15.37 -0.98 0.58
CA ASP A 284 16.47 -1.21 1.53
C ASP A 284 16.77 0.04 2.35
N PRO A 285 16.95 -0.11 3.68
CA PRO A 285 17.38 1.00 4.53
C PRO A 285 18.82 1.41 4.20
N GLY A 286 19.20 2.62 4.62
CA GLY A 286 20.59 3.04 4.62
C GLY A 286 21.45 2.18 5.55
N ALA A 287 22.75 2.12 5.28
CA ALA A 287 23.69 1.41 6.13
C ALA A 287 23.72 1.99 7.56
N ALA A 288 23.86 1.12 8.55
CA ALA A 288 24.12 1.53 9.92
C ALA A 288 25.52 2.16 10.04
N PRO A 289 25.72 3.10 10.99
CA PRO A 289 27.05 3.64 11.24
C PRO A 289 27.99 2.54 11.75
N SER A 290 29.25 2.57 11.30
CA SER A 290 30.28 1.64 11.76
C SER A 290 31.56 2.38 12.15
N SER A 291 32.14 1.98 13.28
CA SER A 291 33.39 2.48 13.85
C SER A 291 34.62 2.13 13.00
N GLN A 292 34.47 1.21 12.05
CA GLN A 292 35.55 0.78 11.15
C GLN A 292 35.67 1.64 9.88
N VAL A 293 34.71 2.54 9.63
CA VAL A 293 34.70 3.41 8.45
C VAL A 293 35.61 4.62 8.66
N PRO A 294 36.51 4.96 7.71
CA PRO A 294 37.39 6.13 7.84
C PRO A 294 36.61 7.43 8.08
N ARG A 295 37.11 8.32 8.96
CA ARG A 295 36.44 9.56 9.42
C ARG A 295 35.92 10.46 8.28
N ARG A 296 36.67 10.58 7.17
CA ARG A 296 36.24 11.34 5.98
C ARG A 296 35.06 10.68 5.24
N VAL A 297 35.02 9.34 5.22
CA VAL A 297 33.90 8.59 4.65
C VAL A 297 32.70 8.65 5.59
N ALA A 298 32.93 8.60 6.91
CA ALA A 298 31.90 8.74 7.94
C ALA A 298 31.15 10.09 7.85
N ALA A 299 31.82 11.20 7.48
CA ALA A 299 31.18 12.51 7.34
C ALA A 299 29.96 12.55 6.37
N GLY A 300 29.96 11.70 5.32
CA GLY A 300 28.82 11.51 4.42
C GLY A 300 27.64 10.73 5.04
N TYR A 301 27.85 10.06 6.17
CA TYR A 301 26.86 9.29 6.94
C TYR A 301 26.47 9.98 8.26
N THR A 302 27.34 10.80 8.85
CA THR A 302 27.22 11.29 10.24
C THR A 302 25.92 12.07 10.49
N TYR A 303 25.37 12.74 9.48
CA TYR A 303 24.24 13.67 9.68
C TYR A 303 22.94 13.24 9.00
N ARG A 304 22.84 12.00 8.52
CA ARG A 304 21.55 11.37 8.16
C ARG A 304 20.58 11.37 9.34
N SER A 305 21.10 11.29 10.57
CA SER A 305 20.33 11.47 11.81
C SER A 305 19.66 12.83 11.95
N LEU A 306 20.11 13.86 11.23
CA LEU A 306 19.46 15.17 11.21
C LEU A 306 18.30 15.22 10.20
N LEU A 307 18.20 14.27 9.27
CA LEU A 307 17.09 14.14 8.33
C LEU A 307 15.99 13.25 8.91
N SER A 308 14.93 12.98 8.15
CA SER A 308 13.92 11.99 8.55
C SER A 308 14.44 10.55 8.46
N GLY A 309 15.39 10.30 7.57
CA GLY A 309 15.89 8.96 7.27
C GLY A 309 14.96 8.12 6.39
N MET A 310 13.92 8.71 5.80
CA MET A 310 13.04 8.05 4.83
C MET A 310 13.34 8.52 3.42
N ALA A 311 12.98 7.69 2.43
CA ALA A 311 12.88 8.10 1.04
C ALA A 311 11.91 9.29 0.87
N ASP A 312 12.09 10.04 -0.22
CA ASP A 312 11.16 11.11 -0.58
C ASP A 312 9.79 10.50 -0.94
N PHE A 313 8.70 11.20 -0.64
CA PHE A 313 7.37 10.65 -0.85
C PHE A 313 6.30 11.73 -1.01
N SER A 314 5.16 11.31 -1.55
CA SER A 314 3.89 12.06 -1.53
C SER A 314 2.78 11.08 -1.16
N ALA A 315 1.97 11.42 -0.16
CA ALA A 315 0.90 10.56 0.32
C ALA A 315 -0.35 11.39 0.60
N SER A 316 -1.51 10.84 0.28
CA SER A 316 -2.80 11.50 0.47
C SER A 316 -3.91 10.53 0.79
N VAL A 317 -4.85 10.98 1.61
CA VAL A 317 -6.12 10.32 1.86
C VAL A 317 -7.25 11.34 1.70
N SER A 318 -8.27 10.96 0.93
CA SER A 318 -9.45 11.79 0.65
C SER A 318 -10.69 10.95 0.82
N GLN A 319 -11.60 11.39 1.68
CA GLN A 319 -12.90 10.78 1.87
C GLN A 319 -13.87 11.22 0.77
N THR A 320 -14.81 10.36 0.41
CA THR A 320 -15.92 10.72 -0.47
C THR A 320 -16.76 11.82 0.19
N MET A 321 -17.03 12.91 -0.54
CA MET A 321 -17.83 14.03 -0.07
C MET A 321 -19.27 13.61 0.24
N GLN A 322 -19.83 14.11 1.34
CA GLN A 322 -21.19 13.83 1.77
C GLN A 322 -21.99 15.11 1.95
N ILE A 323 -23.16 15.17 1.33
CA ILE A 323 -24.14 16.25 1.55
C ILE A 323 -25.03 15.80 2.71
N SER A 324 -24.50 15.86 3.92
CA SER A 324 -25.16 15.38 5.14
C SER A 324 -26.36 16.24 5.54
N ASN A 325 -26.38 17.52 5.13
CA ASN A 325 -27.46 18.44 5.43
C ASN A 325 -28.34 18.71 4.19
N PRO A 326 -29.52 18.07 4.07
CA PRO A 326 -30.40 18.30 2.92
C PRO A 326 -31.08 19.68 2.92
N TYR A 327 -31.06 20.42 4.04
CA TYR A 327 -31.57 21.81 4.11
C TYR A 327 -30.55 22.84 3.59
N LYS A 328 -29.25 22.58 3.76
CA LYS A 328 -28.14 23.41 3.26
C LYS A 328 -27.16 22.57 2.46
N THR A 329 -27.50 22.32 1.20
CA THR A 329 -26.70 21.46 0.31
C THR A 329 -25.32 22.02 -0.06
N SER A 330 -25.06 23.31 0.24
CA SER A 330 -23.73 23.93 0.12
C SER A 330 -22.76 23.51 1.23
N GLU A 331 -23.26 22.96 2.33
CA GLU A 331 -22.46 22.42 3.43
C GLU A 331 -22.10 20.97 3.09
N ILE A 332 -20.81 20.72 2.88
CA ILE A 332 -20.31 19.43 2.41
C ILE A 332 -19.38 18.87 3.47
N ASP A 333 -19.68 17.67 3.94
CA ASP A 333 -18.79 16.91 4.81
C ASP A 333 -17.70 16.27 3.96
N GLN A 334 -16.46 16.56 4.30
CA GLN A 334 -15.30 16.07 3.57
C GLN A 334 -14.08 15.99 4.47
N PHE A 335 -13.14 15.15 4.08
CA PHE A 335 -11.85 15.05 4.73
C PHE A 335 -10.78 14.77 3.68
N THR A 336 -9.78 15.64 3.59
CA THR A 336 -8.61 15.46 2.73
C THR A 336 -7.37 15.80 3.52
N TYR A 337 -6.44 14.84 3.60
CA TYR A 337 -5.15 15.03 4.21
C TYR A 337 -4.05 14.66 3.22
N GLN A 338 -3.05 15.52 3.09
CA GLN A 338 -1.91 15.31 2.20
C GLN A 338 -0.62 15.55 2.98
N VAL A 339 0.39 14.74 2.71
CA VAL A 339 1.71 14.85 3.31
C VAL A 339 2.77 14.52 2.27
N SER A 340 3.88 15.23 2.29
CA SER A 340 4.98 14.95 1.37
C SER A 340 6.32 15.25 2.01
N GLN A 341 7.34 14.60 1.48
CA GLN A 341 8.74 14.89 1.77
C GLN A 341 9.53 14.91 0.47
N SER A 342 10.36 15.93 0.31
CA SER A 342 11.32 16.02 -0.78
C SER A 342 12.70 16.40 -0.27
N SER A 343 13.73 15.88 -0.91
CA SER A 343 15.12 16.14 -0.56
C SER A 343 15.89 16.56 -1.81
N SER A 344 16.77 17.54 -1.68
CA SER A 344 17.77 17.89 -2.68
C SER A 344 19.16 17.76 -2.08
N VAL A 345 20.07 17.19 -2.88
CA VAL A 345 21.47 17.02 -2.52
C VAL A 345 22.29 17.68 -3.61
N SER A 346 23.23 18.54 -3.22
CA SER A 346 24.16 19.21 -4.12
C SER A 346 25.56 19.24 -3.52
N GLY A 347 26.56 19.61 -4.32
CA GLY A 347 27.97 19.58 -3.91
C GLY A 347 28.51 18.15 -3.81
N ARG A 348 29.70 18.01 -3.22
CA ARG A 348 30.42 16.74 -3.11
C ARG A 348 30.52 16.32 -1.64
N PRO A 349 30.25 15.04 -1.28
CA PRO A 349 30.25 14.55 0.11
C PRO A 349 31.49 14.86 0.96
N LEU A 350 32.65 15.07 0.33
CA LEU A 350 33.94 15.34 1.01
C LEU A 350 34.35 16.82 1.00
N PHE A 351 33.52 17.71 0.44
CA PHE A 351 33.86 19.10 0.23
C PHE A 351 32.71 20.00 0.68
N ASP A 352 31.78 20.30 -0.22
CA ASP A 352 30.77 21.34 -0.14
C ASP A 352 29.34 20.78 -0.18
N LEU A 353 29.15 19.56 0.34
CA LEU A 353 27.85 18.89 0.38
C LEU A 353 26.80 19.83 1.00
N ALA A 354 25.67 19.97 0.32
CA ALA A 354 24.50 20.62 0.86
C ALA A 354 23.30 19.68 0.71
N VAL A 355 22.53 19.55 1.79
CA VAL A 355 21.31 18.76 1.81
C VAL A 355 20.18 19.63 2.32
N LYS A 356 19.12 19.74 1.52
CA LYS A 356 17.87 20.37 1.91
C LYS A 356 16.79 19.32 1.90
N GLN A 357 16.05 19.20 3.00
CA GLN A 357 14.87 18.34 3.11
C GLN A 357 13.68 19.17 3.52
N GLU A 358 12.58 19.04 2.78
CA GLU A 358 11.34 19.72 3.05
C GLU A 358 10.22 18.71 3.26
N GLN A 359 9.45 18.93 4.32
CA GLN A 359 8.29 18.13 4.69
C GLN A 359 7.09 19.05 4.72
N ARG A 360 6.00 18.67 4.07
CA ARG A 360 4.75 19.44 4.07
C ARG A 360 3.60 18.56 4.49
N ALA A 361 2.63 19.13 5.20
CA ALA A 361 1.33 18.51 5.40
C ALA A 361 0.21 19.53 5.30
N SER A 362 -0.92 19.13 4.74
CA SER A 362 -2.14 19.92 4.65
C SER A 362 -3.36 19.11 5.05
N LEU A 363 -4.27 19.74 5.79
CA LEU A 363 -5.56 19.19 6.18
C LEU A 363 -6.66 20.14 5.73
N SER A 364 -7.57 19.64 4.91
CA SER A 364 -8.81 20.30 4.53
C SER A 364 -9.97 19.41 4.95
N ALA A 365 -10.80 19.88 5.87
CA ALA A 365 -11.93 19.11 6.35
C ALA A 365 -13.12 20.00 6.65
N SER A 366 -14.31 19.43 6.50
CA SER A 366 -15.54 20.04 7.00
C SER A 366 -16.48 18.95 7.49
N TYR A 367 -17.17 19.22 8.59
CA TYR A 367 -18.05 18.25 9.23
C TYR A 367 -19.10 18.92 10.11
N HIS A 368 -20.22 18.23 10.27
CA HIS A 368 -21.27 18.59 11.22
C HIS A 368 -21.10 17.90 12.57
N THR A 369 -21.51 18.58 13.64
CA THR A 369 -21.64 18.00 14.98
C THR A 369 -22.89 18.52 15.66
N ALA A 370 -23.44 17.77 16.61
CA ALA A 370 -24.57 18.24 17.39
C ALA A 370 -24.18 19.44 18.29
N LEU A 371 -25.16 20.28 18.64
CA LEU A 371 -24.95 21.39 19.59
C LEU A 371 -24.52 20.92 20.98
N THR A 372 -24.89 19.68 21.36
CA THR A 372 -24.46 19.06 22.60
C THR A 372 -23.96 17.63 22.35
N PRO A 373 -22.92 17.15 23.07
CA PRO A 373 -22.35 15.82 22.83
C PRO A 373 -23.31 14.63 23.00
N LYS A 374 -24.45 14.82 23.66
CA LYS A 374 -25.45 13.77 23.92
C LYS A 374 -26.60 13.74 22.91
N MET A 375 -26.70 14.74 22.03
CA MET A 375 -27.71 14.74 20.96
C MET A 375 -27.16 14.05 19.72
N GLN A 376 -28.00 13.22 19.09
CA GLN A 376 -27.72 12.71 17.76
C GLN A 376 -28.05 13.79 16.73
N LEU A 377 -27.24 13.84 15.67
CA LEU A 377 -27.49 14.72 14.54
C LEU A 377 -28.64 14.12 13.72
N ASP A 378 -29.71 14.87 13.49
CA ASP A 378 -30.84 14.46 12.66
C ASP A 378 -31.17 15.59 11.67
N LEU A 379 -30.31 15.77 10.66
CA LEU A 379 -30.47 16.87 9.71
C LEU A 379 -31.46 16.46 8.61
N THR A 380 -32.62 17.11 8.60
CA THR A 380 -33.64 16.91 7.56
C THR A 380 -33.91 18.22 6.82
N LYS A 381 -34.88 18.21 5.88
CA LYS A 381 -35.32 19.44 5.20
C LYS A 381 -36.17 20.36 6.11
N ASP A 382 -36.55 19.90 7.30
CA ASP A 382 -37.29 20.71 8.26
C ASP A 382 -36.36 21.65 9.01
N LYS A 383 -36.72 22.94 9.02
CA LYS A 383 -36.01 24.00 9.74
C LYS A 383 -35.87 23.66 11.23
N ASP A 384 -36.85 23.02 11.87
CA ASP A 384 -36.78 22.71 13.31
C ASP A 384 -35.71 21.67 13.66
N THR A 385 -35.27 20.86 12.69
CA THR A 385 -34.22 19.84 12.88
C THR A 385 -32.80 20.38 12.72
N GLN A 386 -32.65 21.63 12.28
CA GLN A 386 -31.38 22.25 11.93
C GLN A 386 -30.66 22.83 13.15
N ASN A 387 -30.22 21.95 14.05
CA ASN A 387 -29.52 22.29 15.30
C ASN A 387 -28.14 21.64 15.36
N TYR A 388 -27.11 22.33 14.89
CA TYR A 388 -25.76 21.77 14.74
C TYR A 388 -24.67 22.84 14.77
N ARG A 389 -23.43 22.37 14.89
CA ARG A 389 -22.24 23.15 14.53
C ARG A 389 -21.62 22.58 13.27
N TYR A 390 -21.30 23.46 12.34
CA TYR A 390 -20.53 23.15 11.14
C TYR A 390 -19.11 23.66 11.31
N PHE A 391 -18.14 22.77 11.14
CA PHE A 391 -16.73 23.10 11.23
C PHE A 391 -16.09 23.08 9.85
N GLN A 392 -15.17 24.02 9.62
CA GLN A 392 -14.30 24.03 8.45
C GLN A 392 -12.86 24.20 8.93
N ILE A 393 -11.98 23.33 8.45
CA ILE A 393 -10.57 23.27 8.82
C ILE A 393 -9.73 23.42 7.55
N ASN A 394 -8.76 24.33 7.61
CA ASN A 394 -7.75 24.50 6.58
C ASN A 394 -6.41 24.73 7.25
N ASP A 395 -5.61 23.68 7.29
CA ASP A 395 -4.29 23.69 7.91
C ASP A 395 -3.20 23.41 6.89
N GLN A 396 -2.07 24.07 7.08
CA GLN A 396 -0.83 23.86 6.35
C GLN A 396 0.33 23.91 7.32
N THR A 397 1.20 22.91 7.25
CA THR A 397 2.45 22.84 8.01
C THR A 397 3.59 22.52 7.07
N SER A 398 4.75 23.13 7.30
CA SER A 398 5.98 22.86 6.58
C SER A 398 7.16 22.84 7.55
N SER A 399 8.10 21.93 7.31
CA SER A 399 9.36 21.78 8.03
C SER A 399 10.47 21.70 7.00
N GLN A 400 11.47 22.57 7.11
CA GLN A 400 12.64 22.60 6.23
C GLN A 400 13.90 22.38 7.05
N THR A 401 14.63 21.31 6.75
CA THR A 401 15.96 21.03 7.29
C THR A 401 17.01 21.38 6.24
N ASP A 402 17.94 22.27 6.56
CA ASP A 402 19.08 22.61 5.70
C ASP A 402 20.37 22.23 6.40
N LEU A 403 21.21 21.46 5.71
CA LEU A 403 22.53 21.03 6.14
C LEU A 403 23.56 21.53 5.13
N ARG A 404 24.66 22.13 5.61
CA ARG A 404 25.77 22.58 4.77
C ARG A 404 27.09 22.09 5.35
N TYR A 405 27.95 21.61 4.46
CA TYR A 405 29.29 21.15 4.79
C TYR A 405 30.33 22.06 4.14
N GLU A 406 31.44 22.23 4.84
CA GLU A 406 32.63 22.93 4.36
C GLU A 406 33.84 22.06 4.69
N GLU A 407 34.67 21.80 3.67
CA GLU A 407 35.85 20.93 3.79
C GLU A 407 35.54 19.53 4.38
N GLY A 408 34.31 19.04 4.14
CA GLY A 408 33.83 17.75 4.66
C GLY A 408 33.37 17.76 6.12
N ALA A 409 33.35 18.90 6.80
CA ALA A 409 32.79 19.06 8.14
C ALA A 409 31.42 19.76 8.07
N LEU A 410 30.49 19.41 8.98
CA LEU A 410 29.19 20.10 9.05
C LEU A 410 29.40 21.54 9.55
N ALA A 411 29.17 22.50 8.66
CA ALA A 411 29.32 23.93 8.92
C ALA A 411 28.03 24.54 9.48
N SER A 412 26.86 24.09 9.00
CA SER A 412 25.57 24.53 9.53
C SER A 412 24.49 23.46 9.43
N ALA A 413 23.58 23.49 10.40
CA ALA A 413 22.36 22.69 10.40
C ALA A 413 21.21 23.51 10.99
N THR A 414 20.16 23.75 10.20
CA THR A 414 19.00 24.53 10.60
C THR A 414 17.71 23.80 10.33
N LEU A 415 16.75 23.94 11.24
CA LEU A 415 15.38 23.49 11.07
C LEU A 415 14.45 24.70 11.13
N THR A 416 13.64 24.90 10.10
CA THR A 416 12.60 25.94 10.06
C THR A 416 11.23 25.29 9.95
N ASN A 417 10.39 25.50 10.95
CA ASN A 417 9.00 25.06 10.96
C ASN A 417 8.09 26.24 10.70
N THR A 418 7.07 26.04 9.86
CA THR A 418 5.98 26.99 9.64
C THR A 418 4.65 26.27 9.80
N ARG A 419 3.74 26.86 10.55
CA ARG A 419 2.35 26.37 10.67
C ARG A 419 1.37 27.50 10.40
N LYS A 420 0.34 27.18 9.62
CA LYS A 420 -0.81 28.02 9.31
C LYS A 420 -2.05 27.17 9.50
N LEU A 421 -2.74 27.35 10.62
CA LEU A 421 -3.91 26.57 10.99
C LEU A 421 -5.13 27.49 10.99
N SER A 422 -6.27 27.00 10.53
CA SER A 422 -7.51 27.77 10.53
C SER A 422 -8.67 26.85 10.83
N MET A 423 -9.52 27.28 11.77
CA MET A 423 -10.78 26.62 12.07
C MET A 423 -11.90 27.66 12.10
N ARG A 424 -12.89 27.49 11.23
CA ARG A 424 -14.16 28.23 11.28
C ARG A 424 -15.24 27.34 11.87
N MET A 425 -16.01 27.86 12.80
CA MET A 425 -17.14 27.19 13.42
C MET A 425 -18.38 28.06 13.26
N GLN A 426 -19.43 27.46 12.71
CA GLN A 426 -20.74 28.09 12.57
C GLN A 426 -21.77 27.29 13.35
N ALA A 427 -22.51 27.92 14.26
CA ALA A 427 -23.57 27.27 15.02
C ALA A 427 -24.94 27.70 14.49
N TYR A 428 -25.81 26.72 14.28
CA TYR A 428 -27.17 26.92 13.81
C TYR A 428 -28.17 26.40 14.83
N VAL A 429 -29.22 27.17 15.08
CA VAL A 429 -30.40 26.76 15.86
C VAL A 429 -31.62 27.00 14.99
N LYS A 430 -32.41 25.94 14.78
CA LYS A 430 -33.54 25.97 13.85
C LYS A 430 -33.18 26.60 12.49
N GLY A 431 -31.99 26.29 11.96
CA GLY A 431 -31.53 26.75 10.65
C GLY A 431 -31.04 28.20 10.58
N GLU A 432 -31.14 28.94 11.68
CA GLU A 432 -30.64 30.31 11.81
C GLU A 432 -29.22 30.29 12.39
N LEU A 433 -28.33 31.05 11.75
CA LEU A 433 -26.95 31.20 12.20
C LEU A 433 -26.93 32.05 13.48
N ILE A 434 -26.49 31.45 14.58
CA ILE A 434 -26.41 32.13 15.88
C ILE A 434 -24.97 32.48 16.27
N GLU A 435 -23.98 31.81 15.68
CA GLU A 435 -22.56 32.03 15.97
C GLU A 435 -21.72 31.73 14.72
N ASP A 436 -20.72 32.56 14.44
CA ASP A 436 -19.71 32.34 13.41
C ASP A 436 -18.36 32.85 13.92
N ASN A 437 -17.43 31.93 14.17
CA ASN A 437 -16.13 32.26 14.74
C ASN A 437 -15.03 31.60 13.90
N THR A 438 -13.96 32.34 13.63
CA THR A 438 -12.76 31.84 12.95
C THR A 438 -11.54 32.03 13.85
N THR A 439 -10.81 30.95 14.13
CA THR A 439 -9.59 30.95 14.93
C THR A 439 -8.38 30.62 14.06
N PRO A 440 -7.63 31.64 13.57
CA PRO A 440 -6.39 31.44 12.83
C PRO A 440 -5.18 31.32 13.78
N VAL A 441 -4.22 30.48 13.41
CA VAL A 441 -2.90 30.37 14.05
C VAL A 441 -1.84 30.40 12.96
N SER A 442 -0.86 31.30 13.07
CA SER A 442 0.27 31.35 12.14
C SER A 442 1.56 31.67 12.89
N ASP A 443 2.55 30.82 12.77
CA ASP A 443 3.90 31.09 13.27
C ASP A 443 4.97 30.32 12.51
N THR A 444 6.17 30.90 12.56
CA THR A 444 7.40 30.33 12.01
C THR A 444 8.46 30.33 13.09
N LYS A 445 9.16 29.21 13.24
CA LYS A 445 10.26 29.03 14.19
C LYS A 445 11.47 28.45 13.47
N THR A 446 12.63 29.05 13.69
CA THR A 446 13.90 28.52 13.20
C THR A 446 14.77 28.12 14.37
N ARG A 447 15.35 26.92 14.30
CA ARG A 447 16.25 26.37 15.31
C ARG A 447 17.57 25.99 14.66
N ASN A 448 18.67 26.28 15.36
CA ASN A 448 19.99 25.78 15.01
C ASN A 448 20.16 24.38 15.63
N LEU A 449 20.43 23.38 14.81
CA LEU A 449 20.60 21.98 15.24
C LEU A 449 22.04 21.64 15.66
N MET A 450 23.00 22.55 15.48
CA MET A 450 24.40 22.31 15.82
C MET A 450 24.59 22.00 17.31
N SER A 451 23.79 22.60 18.19
CA SER A 451 23.84 22.30 19.63
C SER A 451 23.48 20.83 19.91
N LEU A 452 22.48 20.28 19.22
CA LEU A 452 22.10 18.87 19.34
C LEU A 452 23.17 17.94 18.79
N VAL A 453 23.81 18.33 17.68
CA VAL A 453 24.94 17.61 17.09
C VAL A 453 26.11 17.53 18.07
N HIS A 454 26.52 18.66 18.65
CA HIS A 454 27.60 18.70 19.62
C HIS A 454 27.29 17.89 20.88
N ALA A 455 26.05 17.96 21.37
CA ALA A 455 25.60 17.19 22.52
C ALA A 455 25.56 15.66 22.27
N ALA A 456 25.33 15.24 21.02
CA ALA A 456 25.29 13.82 20.66
C ALA A 456 26.67 13.15 20.66
N ASP A 457 27.76 13.94 20.64
CA ASP A 457 29.15 13.46 20.75
C ASP A 457 29.40 12.26 19.81
N LEU A 458 29.05 12.41 18.53
CA LEU A 458 29.06 11.31 17.56
C LEU A 458 30.47 10.78 17.26
N GLU A 459 31.51 11.51 17.66
CA GLU A 459 32.89 11.10 17.49
C GLU A 459 33.40 10.36 18.74
N PRO A 460 33.91 9.13 18.61
CA PRO A 460 34.58 8.46 19.74
C PRO A 460 35.87 9.20 20.08
N ARG A 461 36.13 9.38 21.38
CA ARG A 461 37.39 9.97 21.87
C ARG A 461 38.55 9.00 21.62
N GLU A 462 39.78 9.50 21.43
CA GLU A 462 40.95 8.63 21.23
C GLU A 462 41.13 7.61 22.38
N GLU A 463 40.79 8.01 23.61
CA GLU A 463 40.78 7.13 24.79
C GLU A 463 39.77 5.98 24.68
N ASP A 464 38.59 6.23 24.08
CA ASP A 464 37.56 5.22 23.85
C ASP A 464 37.98 4.20 22.78
N LEU A 465 38.75 4.63 21.78
CA LEU A 465 39.26 3.77 20.72
C LEU A 465 40.34 2.81 21.23
N LEU A 466 41.12 3.24 22.22
CA LEU A 466 42.17 2.42 22.86
C LEU A 466 41.60 1.39 23.84
N GLN A 467 40.46 1.67 24.48
CA GLN A 467 39.82 0.75 25.43
C GLN A 467 38.88 -0.27 24.75
N ARG A 468 38.34 0.02 23.55
CA ARG A 468 37.39 -0.86 22.86
C ARG A 468 38.11 -1.97 22.07
N ARG A 469 38.24 -3.15 22.68
CA ARG A 469 38.70 -4.37 21.97
C ARG A 469 37.64 -5.00 21.06
N ASP A 470 36.36 -4.65 21.22
CA ASP A 470 35.24 -5.26 20.48
C ASP A 470 34.55 -4.24 19.53
N PRO A 471 34.73 -4.37 18.20
CA PRO A 471 34.12 -3.47 17.22
C PRO A 471 32.58 -3.53 17.24
N ALA A 472 31.97 -4.65 17.61
CA ALA A 472 30.52 -4.78 17.66
C ALA A 472 29.90 -3.89 18.76
N GLN A 473 30.56 -3.81 19.92
CA GLN A 473 30.15 -2.93 21.02
C GLN A 473 30.33 -1.46 20.65
N ALA A 474 31.39 -1.12 19.92
CA ALA A 474 31.62 0.23 19.44
C ALA A 474 30.54 0.69 18.45
N ASP A 475 30.18 -0.18 17.51
CA ASP A 475 29.14 0.08 16.50
C ASP A 475 27.76 0.21 17.16
N ALA A 476 27.44 -0.64 18.14
CA ALA A 476 26.20 -0.55 18.89
C ALA A 476 26.06 0.78 19.65
N LEU A 477 27.14 1.24 20.31
CA LEU A 477 27.11 2.53 20.99
C LEU A 477 26.95 3.68 19.98
N LEU A 478 27.69 3.66 18.87
CA LEU A 478 27.60 4.69 17.84
C LEU A 478 26.18 4.77 17.27
N LEU A 479 25.59 3.62 16.93
CA LEU A 479 24.19 3.53 16.50
C LEU A 479 23.25 4.15 17.54
N SER A 480 23.45 3.87 18.83
CA SER A 480 22.59 4.42 19.89
C SER A 480 22.67 5.95 19.96
N LYS A 481 23.88 6.55 19.86
CA LYS A 481 24.07 8.00 19.79
C LYS A 481 23.36 8.60 18.57
N HIS A 482 23.48 7.97 17.39
CA HIS A 482 22.78 8.40 16.17
C HIS A 482 21.26 8.36 16.27
N LEU A 483 20.70 7.36 16.97
CA LEU A 483 19.27 7.23 17.20
C LEU A 483 18.75 8.28 18.19
N LEU A 484 19.52 8.59 19.24
CA LEU A 484 19.18 9.64 20.19
C LEU A 484 19.15 11.02 19.53
N LEU A 485 20.12 11.32 18.66
CA LEU A 485 20.12 12.55 17.86
C LEU A 485 18.88 12.61 16.96
N ALA A 486 18.59 11.53 16.21
CA ALA A 486 17.44 11.49 15.31
C ALA A 486 16.11 11.71 16.05
N ARG A 487 15.94 11.10 17.23
CA ARG A 487 14.77 11.33 18.08
C ARG A 487 14.69 12.78 18.58
N SER A 488 15.83 13.38 18.93
CA SER A 488 15.87 14.77 19.38
C SER A 488 15.47 15.74 18.29
N VAL A 489 15.99 15.55 17.06
CA VAL A 489 15.59 16.35 15.90
C VAL A 489 14.12 16.12 15.53
N ALA A 490 13.63 14.87 15.59
CA ALA A 490 12.22 14.57 15.33
C ALA A 490 11.27 15.31 16.29
N ARG A 491 11.63 15.44 17.58
CA ARG A 491 10.86 16.25 18.53
C ARG A 491 10.84 17.73 18.14
N GLU A 492 11.95 18.26 17.64
CA GLU A 492 12.01 19.65 17.17
C GLU A 492 11.14 19.93 15.94
N ARG A 493 10.81 18.90 15.14
CA ARG A 493 9.89 19.01 14.00
C ARG A 493 8.41 19.08 14.39
N GLN A 494 8.06 18.62 15.59
CA GLN A 494 6.67 18.54 16.05
C GLN A 494 6.18 19.80 16.82
N VAL A 495 7.06 20.79 17.05
CA VAL A 495 6.82 22.00 17.87
C VAL A 495 6.84 23.27 17.02
#